data_AF-A0AAW1VF29-F1
#
_entry.id   AF-A0AAW1VF29-F1
#
_cell.length_a   1.000
_cell.length_b   1.000
_cell.length_c   1.000
_cell.angle_alpha   90.00
_cell.angle_beta   90.00
_cell.angle_gamma   90.00
#
_symmetry.space_group_name_H-M   'P 1'
#
loop_
_entity.id
_entity.type
_entity.pdbx_description
1 polymer ?
#
loop_
_entity_poly.entity_id
_entity_poly.type
_entity_poly.pdbx_seq_one_letter_code
_entity_poly.pdbx_strand_id
1 'polypeptide(L)'
;MVESFAVNCGISFMHALMYQKMENSVKRSIMAQNIMINKKQVTMEDVAQVLCCKSIHNLPFFDTFEFLTRSIILPETVCYLVRMFDELNYMSKFKIRDITLIKFFLTIQASYGDNAYRNWHQGFAAGHFVYCVLKQLSLVESRYISPVEGFALIISAFCFNVDCFGSINPFLLNTKSILANFYTSESRVRSRHALNQTLIIMNMEGCNILEGLTDQEYSICIEIIKDLIHAADISFHFKFLHKQKKICAEFYQNFNPAHRYYFCCLIITAAVLSDFAKDWLNTKRISWFCSRSSSCTAIWRSRSIGNR
;
A
#
# COMPACT_ATOMS: atom_id res chain seq x y z
N MET A 1 -48.52 -26.89 -5.35
CA MET A 1 -47.21 -27.45 -5.77
C MET A 1 -46.59 -26.64 -6.91
N VAL A 2 -47.33 -26.36 -7.99
CA VAL A 2 -46.85 -25.56 -9.14
C VAL A 2 -46.56 -24.09 -8.77
N GLU A 3 -47.41 -23.45 -7.96
CA GLU A 3 -47.20 -22.05 -7.54
C GLU A 3 -45.94 -21.86 -6.69
N SER A 4 -45.72 -22.75 -5.71
CA SER A 4 -44.51 -22.72 -4.86
C SER A 4 -43.24 -22.94 -5.68
N PHE A 5 -43.30 -23.78 -6.72
CA PHE A 5 -42.20 -23.97 -7.66
C PHE A 5 -41.93 -22.71 -8.50
N ALA A 6 -42.98 -22.10 -9.06
CA ALA A 6 -42.86 -20.88 -9.85
C ALA A 6 -42.26 -19.70 -9.05
N VAL A 7 -42.65 -19.53 -7.79
CA VAL A 7 -42.09 -18.51 -6.89
C VAL A 7 -40.60 -18.77 -6.63
N ASN A 8 -40.21 -20.02 -6.34
CA ASN A 8 -38.80 -20.37 -6.09
C ASN A 8 -37.93 -20.20 -7.34
N CYS A 9 -38.45 -20.55 -8.53
CA CYS A 9 -37.78 -20.29 -9.80
C CYS A 9 -37.63 -18.80 -10.07
N GLY A 10 -38.66 -17.99 -9.79
CA GLY A 10 -38.61 -16.53 -9.94
C GLY A 10 -37.55 -15.88 -9.04
N ILE A 11 -37.48 -16.28 -7.77
CA ILE A 11 -36.45 -15.79 -6.82
C ILE A 11 -35.05 -16.19 -7.28
N SER A 12 -34.87 -17.46 -7.68
CA SER A 12 -33.57 -17.97 -8.14
C SER A 12 -33.09 -17.25 -9.41
N PHE A 13 -34.00 -17.02 -10.36
CA PHE A 13 -33.70 -16.29 -11.59
C PHE A 13 -33.36 -14.81 -11.32
N MET A 14 -34.10 -14.15 -10.43
CA MET A 14 -33.82 -12.78 -10.01
C MET A 14 -32.44 -12.67 -9.34
N HIS A 15 -32.10 -13.60 -8.44
CA HIS A 15 -30.79 -13.65 -7.80
C HIS A 15 -29.66 -13.89 -8.81
N ALA A 16 -29.86 -14.81 -9.76
CA ALA A 16 -28.88 -15.08 -10.82
C ALA A 16 -28.63 -13.84 -11.70
N LEU A 17 -29.70 -13.15 -12.12
CA LEU A 17 -29.59 -11.91 -12.90
C LEU A 17 -28.93 -10.78 -12.13
N MET A 18 -29.28 -10.61 -10.85
CA MET A 18 -28.63 -9.63 -9.99
C MET A 18 -27.13 -9.93 -9.83
N TYR A 19 -26.77 -11.19 -9.62
CA TYR A 19 -25.38 -11.62 -9.51
C TYR A 19 -24.59 -11.34 -10.80
N GLN A 20 -25.15 -11.71 -11.96
CA GLN A 20 -24.53 -11.46 -13.25
C GLN A 20 -24.34 -9.96 -13.53
N LYS A 21 -25.33 -9.12 -13.17
CA LYS A 21 -25.20 -7.66 -13.27
C LYS A 21 -24.11 -7.11 -12.35
N MET A 22 -23.98 -7.63 -11.13
CA MET A 22 -22.91 -7.26 -10.20
C MET A 22 -21.54 -7.70 -10.72
N GLU A 23 -21.41 -8.92 -11.24
CA GLU A 23 -20.16 -9.41 -11.79
C GLU A 23 -19.71 -8.56 -13.00
N ASN A 24 -20.66 -8.21 -13.89
CA ASN A 24 -20.40 -7.35 -15.03
C ASN A 24 -20.08 -5.89 -14.64
N SER A 25 -20.60 -5.38 -13.52
CA SER A 25 -20.22 -4.05 -13.04
C SER A 25 -18.83 -4.06 -12.41
N VAL A 26 -18.47 -5.11 -11.67
CA VAL A 26 -17.11 -5.32 -11.13
C VAL A 26 -16.09 -5.45 -12.27
N LYS A 27 -16.35 -6.29 -13.27
CA LYS A 27 -15.48 -6.44 -14.45
C LYS A 27 -15.26 -5.12 -15.18
N ARG A 28 -16.33 -4.33 -15.38
CA ARG A 28 -16.23 -2.99 -16.00
C ARG A 28 -15.43 -2.01 -15.14
N SER A 29 -15.57 -2.05 -13.82
CA SER A 29 -14.79 -1.22 -12.91
C SER A 29 -13.30 -1.56 -12.97
N ILE A 30 -12.96 -2.86 -13.00
CA ILE A 30 -11.57 -3.33 -13.14
C ILE A 30 -11.00 -2.91 -14.50
N MET A 31 -11.75 -3.08 -15.59
CA MET A 31 -11.31 -2.71 -16.93
C MET A 31 -11.09 -1.19 -17.07
N ALA A 32 -12.03 -0.38 -16.56
CA ALA A 32 -11.88 1.08 -16.53
C ALA A 32 -10.65 1.50 -15.71
N GLN A 33 -10.38 0.80 -14.61
CA GLN A 33 -9.20 1.03 -13.80
C GLN A 33 -7.91 0.66 -14.53
N ASN A 34 -7.85 -0.49 -15.20
CA ASN A 34 -6.72 -0.88 -16.05
C ASN A 34 -6.45 0.14 -17.16
N ILE A 35 -7.51 0.72 -17.76
CA ILE A 35 -7.39 1.80 -18.73
C ILE A 35 -6.85 3.09 -18.08
N MET A 36 -7.22 3.40 -16.84
CA MET A 36 -6.66 4.54 -16.11
C MET A 36 -5.19 4.36 -15.77
N ILE A 37 -4.76 3.16 -15.38
CA ILE A 37 -3.34 2.83 -15.17
C ILE A 37 -2.57 3.00 -16.49
N ASN A 38 -3.13 2.53 -17.61
CA ASN A 38 -2.52 2.68 -18.94
C ASN A 38 -2.40 4.13 -19.42
N LYS A 39 -3.08 5.11 -18.81
CA LYS A 39 -2.94 6.53 -19.16
C LYS A 39 -1.73 7.22 -18.53
N LYS A 40 -1.00 6.57 -17.61
CA LYS A 40 0.26 7.06 -17.01
C LYS A 40 1.37 6.02 -17.12
N GLN A 41 1.61 5.49 -18.31
CA GLN A 41 2.75 4.58 -18.51
C GLN A 41 4.06 5.35 -18.38
N VAL A 42 4.90 4.91 -17.43
CA VAL A 42 6.25 5.41 -17.26
C VAL A 42 7.05 5.07 -18.50
N THR A 43 7.66 6.09 -19.11
CA THR A 43 8.46 5.93 -20.31
C THR A 43 9.88 5.49 -19.95
N MET A 44 10.61 4.92 -20.93
CA MET A 44 12.03 4.62 -20.72
C MET A 44 12.88 5.89 -20.55
N GLU A 45 12.39 7.05 -21.02
CA GLU A 45 13.04 8.34 -20.79
C GLU A 45 13.00 8.73 -19.31
N ASP A 46 11.86 8.53 -18.64
CA ASP A 46 11.72 8.78 -17.20
C ASP A 46 12.69 7.90 -16.38
N VAL A 47 12.81 6.63 -16.78
CA VAL A 47 13.76 5.70 -16.15
C VAL A 47 15.21 6.14 -16.39
N ALA A 48 15.53 6.57 -17.62
CA ALA A 48 16.85 7.06 -17.97
C ALA A 48 17.21 8.34 -17.20
N GLN A 49 16.25 9.23 -16.94
CA GLN A 49 16.47 10.43 -16.12
C GLN A 49 16.89 10.10 -14.69
N VAL A 50 16.27 9.08 -14.07
CA VAL A 50 16.64 8.63 -12.72
C VAL A 50 18.01 7.94 -12.73
N LEU A 51 18.27 7.05 -13.70
CA LEU A 51 19.56 6.35 -13.83
C LEU A 51 20.72 7.31 -14.06
N CYS A 52 20.51 8.34 -14.89
CA CYS A 52 21.52 9.35 -15.22
C CYS A 52 21.44 10.58 -14.31
N CYS A 53 20.75 10.49 -13.17
CA CYS A 53 20.51 11.65 -12.32
C CYS A 53 21.84 12.18 -11.75
N LYS A 54 22.12 13.46 -12.01
CA LYS A 54 23.39 14.12 -11.65
C LYS A 54 23.34 14.83 -10.30
N SER A 55 22.20 14.86 -9.61
CA SER A 55 22.09 15.53 -8.32
C SER A 55 22.80 14.74 -7.22
N ILE A 56 23.28 15.47 -6.21
CA ILE A 56 23.98 14.90 -5.07
C ILE A 56 22.92 14.36 -4.11
N HIS A 57 22.59 13.07 -4.22
CA HIS A 57 21.64 12.39 -3.33
C HIS A 57 22.24 12.06 -1.96
N ASN A 58 22.93 13.01 -1.34
CA ASN A 58 23.63 12.85 -0.07
C ASN A 58 23.14 13.85 0.98
N LEU A 59 21.83 13.84 1.23
CA LEU A 59 21.27 14.62 2.32
C LEU A 59 21.81 14.10 3.67
N PRO A 60 22.33 15.00 4.52
CA PRO A 60 22.82 14.62 5.83
C PRO A 60 21.67 14.11 6.69
N PHE A 61 21.97 13.13 7.56
CA PHE A 61 21.00 12.52 8.47
C PHE A 61 19.82 11.82 7.80
N PHE A 62 19.91 11.52 6.49
CA PHE A 62 18.87 10.75 5.81
C PHE A 62 18.56 9.42 6.51
N ASP A 63 19.54 8.80 7.14
CA ASP A 63 19.36 7.52 7.84
C ASP A 63 18.68 7.64 9.21
N THR A 64 18.29 8.84 9.66
CA THR A 64 17.72 9.07 10.99
C THR A 64 16.20 9.19 10.99
N PHE A 65 15.58 8.83 12.11
CA PHE A 65 14.14 9.00 12.34
C PHE A 65 13.69 10.45 12.37
N GLU A 66 14.59 11.41 12.59
CA GLU A 66 14.26 12.83 12.63
C GLU A 66 14.13 13.45 11.24
N PHE A 67 14.67 12.78 10.21
CA PHE A 67 14.68 13.31 8.86
C PHE A 67 13.26 13.56 8.30
N LEU A 68 13.09 14.73 7.68
CA LEU A 68 11.83 15.17 7.09
C LEU A 68 11.77 14.80 5.61
N THR A 69 11.21 13.64 5.31
CA THR A 69 11.10 13.08 3.95
C THR A 69 10.32 13.95 2.97
N ARG A 70 9.34 14.73 3.47
CA ARG A 70 8.54 15.66 2.66
C ARG A 70 9.33 16.88 2.15
N SER A 71 10.58 17.06 2.60
CA SER A 71 11.48 18.10 2.07
C SER A 71 12.11 17.73 0.73
N ILE A 72 12.10 16.43 0.36
CA ILE A 72 12.67 15.95 -0.90
C ILE A 72 11.71 16.25 -2.05
N ILE A 73 12.25 16.74 -3.16
CA ILE A 73 11.50 17.05 -4.37
C ILE A 73 11.06 15.74 -5.04
N LEU A 74 9.83 15.71 -5.56
CA LEU A 74 9.20 14.51 -6.14
C LEU A 74 10.08 13.66 -7.09
N PRO A 75 10.81 14.22 -8.08
CA PRO A 75 11.60 13.40 -9.01
C PRO A 75 12.83 12.77 -8.33
N GLU A 76 13.36 13.36 -7.27
CA GLU A 76 14.52 12.83 -6.54
C GLU A 76 14.15 11.70 -5.57
N THR A 77 12.87 11.59 -5.20
CA THR A 77 12.43 10.56 -4.22
C THR A 77 12.76 9.14 -4.68
N VAL A 78 12.68 8.85 -5.98
CA VAL A 78 13.02 7.51 -6.51
C VAL A 78 14.53 7.26 -6.46
N CYS A 79 15.37 8.28 -6.65
CA CYS A 79 16.82 8.14 -6.47
C CYS A 79 17.19 7.77 -5.03
N TYR A 80 16.56 8.43 -4.04
CA TYR A 80 16.73 8.07 -2.63
C TYR A 80 16.21 6.66 -2.33
N LEU A 81 15.15 6.22 -3.01
CA LEU A 81 14.64 4.87 -2.87
C LEU A 81 15.66 3.84 -3.37
N VAL A 82 16.25 4.04 -4.55
CA VAL A 82 17.32 3.15 -5.08
C VAL A 82 18.44 3.03 -4.06
N ARG A 83 18.89 4.17 -3.51
CA ARG A 83 19.88 4.21 -2.43
C ARG A 83 19.46 3.40 -1.19
N MET A 84 18.20 3.50 -0.75
CA MET A 84 17.71 2.68 0.39
C MET A 84 17.83 1.18 0.10
N PHE A 85 17.53 0.73 -1.13
CA PHE A 85 17.62 -0.68 -1.51
C PHE A 85 19.07 -1.16 -1.66
N ASP A 86 19.96 -0.30 -2.15
CA ASP A 86 21.40 -0.56 -2.22
C ASP A 86 22.02 -0.69 -0.83
N GLU A 87 21.73 0.23 0.07
CA GLU A 87 22.29 0.24 1.43
C GLU A 87 21.76 -0.91 2.30
N LEU A 88 20.55 -1.41 2.04
CA LEU A 88 20.02 -2.64 2.63
C LEU A 88 20.52 -3.92 1.93
N ASN A 89 21.34 -3.78 0.88
CA ASN A 89 21.89 -4.87 0.07
C ASN A 89 20.82 -5.78 -0.57
N TYR A 90 19.63 -5.24 -0.85
CA TYR A 90 18.54 -6.00 -1.46
C TYR A 90 18.72 -6.20 -2.96
N MET A 91 19.37 -5.24 -3.64
CA MET A 91 19.67 -5.33 -5.08
C MET A 91 20.50 -6.56 -5.41
N SER A 92 21.64 -6.73 -4.73
CA SER A 92 22.53 -7.88 -4.90
C SER A 92 21.89 -9.18 -4.43
N LYS A 93 21.21 -9.15 -3.28
CA LYS A 93 20.67 -10.35 -2.63
C LYS A 93 19.54 -11.00 -3.43
N PHE A 94 18.64 -10.19 -3.97
CA PHE A 94 17.48 -10.66 -4.74
C PHE A 94 17.66 -10.48 -6.25
N LYS A 95 18.88 -10.14 -6.70
CA LYS A 95 19.26 -10.00 -8.11
C LYS A 95 18.34 -9.05 -8.89
N ILE A 96 17.99 -7.92 -8.26
CA ILE A 96 17.08 -6.93 -8.84
C ILE A 96 17.88 -6.04 -9.79
N ARG A 97 17.36 -5.81 -11.00
CA ARG A 97 17.94 -4.86 -11.95
C ARG A 97 17.50 -3.44 -11.60
N ASP A 98 18.41 -2.47 -11.66
CA ASP A 98 18.12 -1.05 -11.37
C ASP A 98 16.96 -0.51 -12.21
N ILE A 99 16.97 -0.82 -13.51
CA ILE A 99 15.91 -0.45 -14.47
C ILE A 99 14.54 -0.95 -13.99
N THR A 100 14.48 -2.20 -13.52
CA THR A 100 13.23 -2.84 -13.06
C THR A 100 12.73 -2.21 -11.77
N LEU A 101 13.64 -1.94 -10.81
CA LEU A 101 13.31 -1.26 -9.56
C LEU A 101 12.77 0.15 -9.82
N ILE A 102 13.48 0.94 -10.62
CA ILE A 102 13.13 2.32 -10.94
C ILE A 102 11.79 2.36 -11.67
N LYS A 103 11.60 1.53 -12.70
CA LYS A 103 10.35 1.46 -13.46
C LYS A 103 9.17 1.09 -12.57
N PHE A 104 9.35 0.11 -11.67
CA PHE A 104 8.34 -0.28 -10.70
C PHE A 104 7.94 0.89 -9.81
N PHE A 105 8.89 1.55 -9.14
CA PHE A 105 8.58 2.63 -8.20
C PHE A 105 8.12 3.93 -8.86
N LEU A 106 8.57 4.25 -10.07
CA LEU A 106 7.99 5.34 -10.86
C LEU A 106 6.53 5.05 -11.21
N THR A 107 6.21 3.78 -11.53
CA THR A 107 4.82 3.39 -11.84
C THR A 107 3.96 3.50 -10.58
N ILE A 108 4.46 3.00 -9.44
CA ILE A 108 3.80 3.15 -8.14
C ILE A 108 3.58 4.63 -7.81
N GLN A 109 4.61 5.47 -7.94
CA GLN A 109 4.53 6.92 -7.71
C GLN A 109 3.46 7.57 -8.60
N ALA A 110 3.39 7.21 -9.88
CA ALA A 110 2.40 7.73 -10.82
C ALA A 110 0.96 7.27 -10.48
N SER A 111 0.83 6.09 -9.88
CA SER A 111 -0.43 5.50 -9.40
C SER A 111 -0.91 6.06 -8.06
N TYR A 112 -0.12 6.88 -7.36
CA TYR A 112 -0.64 7.63 -6.21
C TYR A 112 -1.60 8.74 -6.67
N GLY A 113 -2.72 8.87 -5.96
CA GLY A 113 -3.73 9.88 -6.23
C GLY A 113 -3.33 11.29 -5.76
N ASP A 114 -3.96 12.31 -6.34
CA ASP A 114 -3.79 13.71 -5.97
C ASP A 114 -4.61 14.07 -4.72
N ASN A 115 -4.22 13.49 -3.58
CA ASN A 115 -4.82 13.78 -2.28
C ASN A 115 -3.86 14.62 -1.42
N ALA A 116 -4.39 15.61 -0.69
CA ALA A 116 -3.57 16.52 0.11
C ALA A 116 -2.68 15.80 1.16
N TYR A 117 -3.16 14.69 1.73
CA TYR A 117 -2.41 13.87 2.68
C TYR A 117 -2.02 12.49 2.11
N ARG A 118 -2.96 11.78 1.48
CA ARG A 118 -2.76 10.42 0.95
C ARG A 118 -2.11 10.45 -0.44
N ASN A 119 -0.92 11.05 -0.51
CA ASN A 119 -0.11 11.18 -1.72
C ASN A 119 1.15 10.32 -1.63
N TRP A 120 1.92 10.29 -2.71
CA TRP A 120 3.21 9.59 -2.79
C TRP A 120 4.14 9.94 -1.64
N HIS A 121 4.20 11.20 -1.19
CA HIS A 121 5.07 11.58 -0.08
C HIS A 121 4.73 10.86 1.23
N GLN A 122 3.47 10.49 1.47
CA GLN A 122 3.10 9.65 2.61
C GLN A 122 3.62 8.22 2.44
N GLY A 123 3.49 7.64 1.24
CA GLY A 123 4.06 6.33 0.90
C GLY A 123 5.58 6.31 1.09
N PHE A 124 6.24 7.37 0.60
CA PHE A 124 7.67 7.54 0.73
C PHE A 124 8.12 7.72 2.18
N ALA A 125 7.38 8.49 3.00
CA ALA A 125 7.66 8.64 4.43
C ALA A 125 7.55 7.31 5.19
N ALA A 126 6.53 6.50 4.89
CA ALA A 126 6.36 5.18 5.49
C ALA A 126 7.49 4.22 5.07
N GLY A 127 7.84 4.18 3.78
CA GLY A 127 8.96 3.38 3.28
C GLY A 127 10.30 3.79 3.90
N HIS A 128 10.57 5.09 4.00
CA HIS A 128 11.75 5.62 4.68
C HIS A 128 11.81 5.25 6.16
N PHE A 129 10.67 5.32 6.88
CA PHE A 129 10.62 4.89 8.27
C PHE A 129 10.99 3.40 8.43
N VAL A 130 10.44 2.54 7.57
CA VAL A 130 10.80 1.11 7.55
C VAL A 130 12.28 0.92 7.24
N TYR A 131 12.83 1.68 6.29
CA TYR A 131 14.25 1.67 5.98
C TYR A 131 15.10 2.03 7.22
N CYS A 132 14.77 3.11 7.94
CA CYS A 132 15.45 3.47 9.19
C CYS A 132 15.35 2.36 10.25
N VAL A 133 14.17 1.74 10.41
CA VAL A 133 13.97 0.62 11.34
C VAL A 133 14.86 -0.57 10.96
N LEU A 134 14.90 -0.95 9.68
CA LEU A 134 15.70 -2.08 9.19
C LEU A 134 17.20 -1.84 9.36
N LYS A 135 17.66 -0.63 9.04
CA LYS A 135 19.08 -0.24 9.08
C LYS A 135 19.58 -0.01 10.49
N GLN A 136 18.90 0.83 11.29
CA GLN A 136 19.39 1.23 12.61
C GLN A 136 19.27 0.12 13.65
N LEU A 137 18.23 -0.71 13.57
CA LEU A 137 18.05 -1.83 14.50
C LEU A 137 18.66 -3.13 13.98
N SER A 138 19.29 -3.10 12.79
CA SER A 138 19.91 -4.24 12.12
C SER A 138 19.04 -5.51 12.18
N LEU A 139 17.74 -5.37 11.92
CA LEU A 139 16.75 -6.41 12.24
C LEU A 139 16.99 -7.73 11.52
N VAL A 140 17.47 -7.65 10.28
CA VAL A 140 17.78 -8.82 9.45
C VAL A 140 19.08 -9.49 9.91
N GLU A 141 20.12 -8.70 10.19
CA GLU A 141 21.43 -9.20 10.65
C GLU A 141 21.33 -9.83 12.04
N SER A 142 20.55 -9.21 12.92
CA SER A 142 20.23 -9.70 14.27
C SER A 142 19.20 -10.85 14.27
N ARG A 143 18.76 -11.31 13.10
CA ARG A 143 17.83 -12.43 12.89
C ARG A 143 16.47 -12.25 13.58
N TYR A 144 16.02 -11.03 13.83
CA TYR A 144 14.67 -10.78 14.33
C TYR A 144 13.62 -11.07 13.26
N ILE A 145 13.92 -10.73 12.01
CA ILE A 145 13.09 -11.01 10.84
C ILE A 145 13.93 -11.67 9.74
N SER A 146 13.27 -12.40 8.84
CA SER A 146 13.94 -12.97 7.67
C SER A 146 14.22 -11.90 6.62
N PRO A 147 15.20 -12.11 5.71
CA PRO A 147 15.46 -11.17 4.62
C PRO A 147 14.26 -10.97 3.69
N VAL A 148 13.50 -12.03 3.43
CA VAL A 148 12.28 -11.98 2.60
C VAL A 148 11.19 -11.18 3.33
N GLU A 149 11.05 -11.35 4.65
CA GLU A 149 10.13 -10.56 5.47
C GLU A 149 10.51 -9.07 5.47
N GLY A 150 11.81 -8.74 5.60
CA GLY A 150 12.29 -7.36 5.55
C GLY A 150 12.09 -6.69 4.18
N PHE A 151 12.29 -7.45 3.10
CA PHE A 151 12.05 -7.00 1.73
C PHE A 151 10.57 -6.78 1.44
N ALA A 152 9.71 -7.72 1.83
CA ALA A 152 8.26 -7.56 1.75
C ALA A 152 7.77 -6.35 2.56
N LEU A 153 8.33 -6.13 3.76
CA LEU A 153 7.96 -5.03 4.64
C LEU A 153 8.22 -3.66 4.02
N ILE A 154 9.40 -3.45 3.42
CA ILE A 154 9.72 -2.16 2.77
C ILE A 154 8.85 -1.93 1.53
N ILE A 155 8.60 -2.97 0.71
CA ILE A 155 7.72 -2.88 -0.46
C ILE A 155 6.29 -2.53 -0.01
N SER A 156 5.75 -3.23 0.98
CA SER A 156 4.41 -2.94 1.52
C SER A 156 4.29 -1.51 2.03
N ALA A 157 5.35 -0.97 2.66
CA ALA A 157 5.35 0.41 3.16
C ALA A 157 5.33 1.47 2.05
N PHE A 158 5.89 1.20 0.87
CA PHE A 158 5.75 2.08 -0.28
C PHE A 158 4.42 1.90 -1.02
N CYS A 159 3.75 0.76 -0.85
CA CYS A 159 2.59 0.38 -1.66
C CYS A 159 1.24 0.43 -0.91
N PHE A 160 1.23 0.61 0.42
CA PHE A 160 0.03 0.42 1.25
C PHE A 160 -1.18 1.30 0.88
N ASN A 161 -0.95 2.43 0.20
CA ASN A 161 -1.97 3.42 -0.16
C ASN A 161 -2.03 3.72 -1.67
N VAL A 162 -1.46 2.84 -2.51
CA VAL A 162 -1.49 2.98 -3.97
C VAL A 162 -2.93 3.08 -4.46
N ASP A 163 -3.17 4.05 -5.34
CA ASP A 163 -4.45 4.28 -5.99
C ASP A 163 -5.63 4.62 -5.05
N CYS A 164 -5.34 5.35 -3.96
CA CYS A 164 -6.37 6.01 -3.16
C CYS A 164 -7.00 7.19 -3.92
N PHE A 165 -7.71 6.96 -5.04
CA PHE A 165 -8.63 7.96 -5.56
C PHE A 165 -9.60 8.32 -4.43
N GLY A 166 -9.63 9.60 -4.07
CA GLY A 166 -10.28 10.12 -2.86
C GLY A 166 -11.80 9.95 -2.79
N SER A 167 -12.43 9.15 -3.65
CA SER A 167 -13.85 8.84 -3.58
C SER A 167 -14.09 7.34 -3.83
N ILE A 168 -14.60 6.66 -2.80
CA ILE A 168 -15.45 5.51 -3.08
C ILE A 168 -16.67 6.06 -3.80
N ASN A 169 -16.92 5.53 -4.99
CA ASN A 169 -18.08 5.88 -5.79
C ASN A 169 -19.33 5.74 -4.88
N PRO A 170 -20.11 6.81 -4.63
CA PRO A 170 -21.26 6.76 -3.73
C PRO A 170 -22.30 5.72 -4.18
N PHE A 171 -22.26 5.29 -5.45
CA PHE A 171 -23.01 4.14 -5.94
C PHE A 171 -22.71 2.83 -5.21
N LEU A 172 -21.44 2.54 -4.86
CA LEU A 172 -21.06 1.33 -4.11
C LEU A 172 -21.55 1.35 -2.66
N LEU A 173 -21.65 2.56 -2.07
CA LEU A 173 -22.19 2.77 -0.72
C LEU A 173 -23.72 2.78 -0.69
N ASN A 174 -24.36 3.32 -1.73
CA ASN A 174 -25.82 3.45 -1.81
C ASN A 174 -26.54 2.20 -2.33
N THR A 175 -25.85 1.30 -3.04
CA THR A 175 -26.40 -0.04 -3.25
C THR A 175 -26.36 -0.78 -1.92
N LYS A 176 -27.50 -0.83 -1.22
CA LYS A 176 -27.80 -1.73 -0.09
C LYS A 176 -27.77 -3.22 -0.50
N SER A 177 -26.81 -3.57 -1.34
CA SER A 177 -26.45 -4.93 -1.69
C SER A 177 -26.00 -5.62 -0.40
N ILE A 178 -26.43 -6.86 -0.21
CA ILE A 178 -26.02 -7.72 0.91
C ILE A 178 -24.48 -7.81 0.97
N LEU A 179 -23.78 -7.64 -0.15
CA LEU A 179 -22.32 -7.56 -0.20
C LEU A 179 -21.76 -6.28 0.46
N ALA A 180 -22.42 -5.12 0.33
CA ALA A 180 -22.00 -3.87 1.00
C ALA A 180 -22.03 -3.98 2.54
N ASN A 181 -22.95 -4.80 3.08
CA ASN A 181 -22.98 -5.12 4.51
C ASN A 181 -21.95 -6.20 4.93
N PHE A 182 -21.44 -7.03 4.02
CA PHE A 182 -20.25 -7.87 4.30
C PHE A 182 -18.94 -7.08 4.17
N TYR A 183 -18.91 -6.00 3.37
CA TYR A 183 -17.80 -5.04 3.24
C TYR A 183 -17.79 -4.00 4.38
N THR A 184 -17.68 -4.47 5.63
CA THR A 184 -17.88 -3.72 6.89
C THR A 184 -16.83 -2.66 7.27
N SER A 185 -15.96 -2.21 6.37
CA SER A 185 -15.14 -1.03 6.66
C SER A 185 -14.55 -0.44 5.38
N GLU A 186 -14.75 0.86 5.20
CA GLU A 186 -14.20 1.67 4.11
C GLU A 186 -12.68 1.45 3.91
N SER A 187 -11.99 1.15 5.00
CA SER A 187 -10.55 0.89 5.06
C SER A 187 -10.13 -0.45 4.45
N ARG A 188 -10.90 -1.54 4.62
CA ARG A 188 -10.62 -2.85 4.02
C ARG A 188 -10.77 -2.87 2.50
N VAL A 189 -11.74 -2.12 1.97
CA VAL A 189 -11.91 -1.98 0.52
C VAL A 189 -10.68 -1.27 -0.07
N ARG A 190 -10.16 -0.26 0.62
CA ARG A 190 -8.98 0.50 0.20
C ARG A 190 -7.70 -0.34 0.26
N SER A 191 -7.45 -1.09 1.33
CA SER A 191 -6.26 -1.94 1.40
C SER A 191 -6.27 -3.05 0.35
N ARG A 192 -7.43 -3.66 0.07
CA ARG A 192 -7.57 -4.63 -1.02
C ARG A 192 -7.36 -4.01 -2.40
N HIS A 193 -7.77 -2.77 -2.59
CA HIS A 193 -7.59 -2.05 -3.85
C HIS A 193 -6.12 -1.70 -4.08
N ALA A 194 -5.45 -1.13 -3.07
CA ALA A 194 -4.01 -0.87 -3.08
C ALA A 194 -3.20 -2.15 -3.35
N LEU A 195 -3.59 -3.25 -2.71
CA LEU A 195 -3.03 -4.57 -2.98
C LEU A 195 -3.16 -4.98 -4.45
N ASN A 196 -4.39 -4.99 -4.97
CA ASN A 196 -4.66 -5.41 -6.34
C ASN A 196 -3.86 -4.56 -7.33
N GLN A 197 -3.75 -3.26 -7.09
CA GLN A 197 -2.97 -2.34 -7.90
C GLN A 197 -1.48 -2.66 -7.86
N THR A 198 -0.94 -2.90 -6.67
CA THR A 198 0.45 -3.32 -6.50
C THR A 198 0.74 -4.61 -7.26
N LEU A 199 -0.16 -5.60 -7.18
CA LEU A 199 -0.04 -6.87 -7.91
C LEU A 199 -0.12 -6.69 -9.44
N ILE A 200 -1.00 -5.80 -9.93
CA ILE A 200 -1.09 -5.48 -11.36
C ILE A 200 0.22 -4.86 -11.84
N ILE A 201 0.75 -3.87 -11.11
CA ILE A 201 2.00 -3.18 -11.45
C ILE A 201 3.19 -4.16 -11.41
N MET A 202 3.26 -5.06 -10.43
CA MET A 202 4.32 -6.09 -10.39
C MET A 202 4.26 -7.04 -11.59
N ASN A 203 3.06 -7.31 -12.13
CA ASN A 203 2.88 -8.16 -13.32
C ASN A 203 3.08 -7.41 -14.65
N MET A 204 3.35 -6.10 -14.63
CA MET A 204 3.67 -5.35 -15.85
C MET A 204 5.08 -5.70 -16.35
N GLU A 205 5.26 -5.62 -17.67
CA GLU A 205 6.53 -5.91 -18.31
C GLU A 205 7.65 -4.99 -17.80
N GLY A 206 8.71 -5.59 -17.26
CA GLY A 206 9.85 -4.87 -16.71
C GLY A 206 9.61 -4.18 -15.36
N CYS A 207 8.50 -4.46 -14.68
CA CYS A 207 8.20 -3.95 -13.33
C CYS A 207 8.27 -5.04 -12.24
N ASN A 208 8.56 -6.30 -12.61
CA ASN A 208 8.63 -7.40 -11.66
C ASN A 208 9.94 -7.39 -10.86
N ILE A 209 9.92 -6.72 -9.70
CA ILE A 209 11.06 -6.67 -8.77
C ILE A 209 11.32 -7.99 -8.03
N LEU A 210 10.41 -8.98 -8.15
CA LEU A 210 10.49 -10.28 -7.50
C LEU A 210 11.04 -11.38 -8.43
N GLU A 211 11.42 -11.03 -9.66
CA GLU A 211 11.89 -11.96 -10.72
C GLU A 211 13.09 -12.80 -10.29
N GLY A 212 13.97 -12.27 -9.42
CA GLY A 212 15.16 -12.97 -8.95
C GLY A 212 14.95 -13.93 -7.76
N LEU A 213 13.73 -14.01 -7.21
CA LEU A 213 13.39 -14.92 -6.10
C LEU A 213 13.16 -16.35 -6.59
N THR A 214 13.35 -17.33 -5.70
CA THR A 214 12.87 -18.70 -5.95
C THR A 214 11.34 -18.79 -5.85
N ASP A 215 10.71 -19.80 -6.45
CA ASP A 215 9.23 -19.96 -6.43
C ASP A 215 8.63 -20.01 -5.02
N GLN A 216 9.37 -20.61 -4.08
CA GLN A 216 8.99 -20.67 -2.67
C GLN A 216 9.08 -19.30 -2.01
N GLU A 217 10.18 -18.58 -2.19
CA GLU A 217 10.37 -17.24 -1.65
C GLU A 217 9.40 -16.23 -2.27
N TYR A 218 9.12 -16.34 -3.57
CA TYR A 218 8.15 -15.52 -4.28
C TYR A 218 6.76 -15.67 -3.65
N SER A 219 6.32 -16.92 -3.44
CA SER A 219 5.02 -17.22 -2.85
C SER A 219 4.92 -16.68 -1.42
N ILE A 220 5.95 -16.89 -0.60
CA ILE A 220 6.03 -16.36 0.77
C ILE A 220 6.03 -14.82 0.78
N CYS A 221 6.82 -14.20 -0.09
CA CYS A 221 6.92 -12.75 -0.21
C CYS A 221 5.58 -12.12 -0.57
N ILE A 222 4.87 -12.67 -1.56
CA ILE A 222 3.55 -12.19 -1.97
C ILE A 222 2.52 -12.32 -0.84
N GLU A 223 2.51 -13.43 -0.10
CA GLU A 223 1.61 -13.59 1.06
C GLU A 223 1.93 -12.58 2.17
N ILE A 224 3.21 -12.33 2.46
CA ILE A 224 3.61 -11.31 3.44
C ILE A 224 3.20 -9.91 2.97
N ILE A 225 3.45 -9.56 1.69
CA ILE A 225 3.05 -8.27 1.13
C ILE A 225 1.54 -8.08 1.26
N LYS A 226 0.77 -9.15 0.99
CA LYS A 226 -0.68 -9.14 1.16
C LYS A 226 -1.06 -8.81 2.59
N ASP A 227 -0.54 -9.56 3.55
CA ASP A 227 -0.92 -9.36 4.94
C ASP A 227 -0.50 -7.99 5.48
N LEU A 228 0.68 -7.49 5.11
CA LEU A 228 1.18 -6.20 5.60
C LEU A 228 0.42 -5.00 5.03
N ILE A 229 0.02 -5.04 3.76
CA ILE A 229 -0.85 -3.98 3.18
C ILE A 229 -2.22 -3.97 3.89
N HIS A 230 -2.76 -5.14 4.25
CA HIS A 230 -3.98 -5.19 5.07
C HIS A 230 -3.73 -4.71 6.50
N ALA A 231 -2.57 -5.01 7.08
CA ALA A 231 -2.21 -4.63 8.44
C ALA A 231 -1.91 -3.13 8.62
N ALA A 232 -1.62 -2.41 7.52
CA ALA A 232 -1.55 -0.95 7.50
C ALA A 232 -2.88 -0.26 7.87
N ASP A 233 -4.01 -0.97 7.79
CA ASP A 233 -5.29 -0.50 8.34
C ASP A 233 -5.28 -0.55 9.88
N ILE A 234 -5.36 0.62 10.50
CA ILE A 234 -5.41 0.77 11.96
C ILE A 234 -6.56 -0.05 12.59
N SER A 235 -7.66 -0.27 11.87
CA SER A 235 -8.77 -1.11 12.34
C SER A 235 -8.33 -2.57 12.56
N PHE A 236 -7.34 -3.02 11.79
CA PHE A 236 -6.75 -4.34 11.91
C PHE A 236 -5.73 -4.40 13.06
N HIS A 237 -4.97 -3.34 13.28
CA HIS A 237 -4.06 -3.22 14.43
C HIS A 237 -4.77 -3.50 15.77
N PHE A 238 -5.96 -2.93 15.99
CA PHE A 238 -6.73 -3.16 17.22
C PHE A 238 -7.14 -4.62 17.45
N LYS A 239 -7.26 -5.43 16.40
CA LYS A 239 -7.54 -6.87 16.53
C LYS A 239 -6.34 -7.66 17.05
N PHE A 240 -5.13 -7.19 16.75
CA PHE A 240 -3.88 -7.86 17.13
C PHE A 240 -3.18 -7.24 18.33
N LEU A 241 -3.65 -6.08 18.78
CA LEU A 241 -3.07 -5.36 19.92
C LEU A 241 -2.90 -6.24 21.16
N HIS A 242 -3.88 -7.07 21.51
CA HIS A 242 -3.77 -7.98 22.65
C HIS A 242 -2.62 -9.00 22.48
N LYS A 243 -2.48 -9.55 21.25
CA LYS A 243 -1.41 -10.51 20.94
C LYS A 243 -0.04 -9.83 20.94
N GLN A 244 0.06 -8.63 20.38
CA GLN A 244 1.30 -7.83 20.39
C GLN A 244 1.72 -7.49 21.82
N LYS A 245 0.79 -7.06 22.68
CA LYS A 245 1.06 -6.81 24.12
C LYS A 245 1.54 -8.06 24.84
N LYS A 246 0.93 -9.21 24.56
CA LYS A 246 1.34 -10.50 25.13
C LYS A 246 2.77 -10.86 24.72
N ILE A 247 3.13 -10.68 23.45
CA ILE A 247 4.49 -10.92 22.95
C ILE A 247 5.51 -9.98 23.61
N CYS A 248 5.16 -8.71 23.83
CA CYS A 248 6.02 -7.78 24.56
C CYS A 248 6.26 -8.22 26.01
N ALA A 249 5.27 -8.86 26.65
CA ALA A 249 5.38 -9.35 28.03
C ALA A 249 6.15 -10.68 28.13
N GLU A 250 5.96 -11.59 27.18
CA GLU A 250 6.54 -12.95 27.17
C GLU A 250 7.92 -13.03 26.47
N PHE A 251 8.48 -11.88 26.07
CA PHE A 251 9.65 -11.71 25.22
C PHE A 251 9.49 -12.23 23.78
N TYR A 252 10.12 -11.53 22.84
CA TYR A 252 10.07 -11.87 21.42
C TYR A 252 10.91 -13.12 21.11
N GLN A 253 10.36 -14.02 20.28
CA GLN A 253 10.99 -15.29 19.92
C GLN A 253 11.21 -15.33 18.42
N ASN A 254 12.46 -15.18 17.98
CA ASN A 254 12.84 -15.07 16.56
C ASN A 254 12.49 -16.30 15.72
N PHE A 255 12.42 -17.48 16.34
CA PHE A 255 12.07 -18.74 15.68
C PHE A 255 10.56 -18.91 15.46
N ASN A 256 9.72 -18.17 16.20
CA ASN A 256 8.28 -18.29 16.10
C ASN A 256 7.75 -17.42 14.95
N PRO A 257 7.24 -18.00 13.86
CA PRO A 257 6.78 -17.23 12.70
C PRO A 257 5.61 -16.29 13.05
N ALA A 258 4.78 -16.64 14.04
CA ALA A 258 3.69 -15.77 14.49
C ALA A 258 4.21 -14.51 15.19
N HIS A 259 5.29 -14.62 15.98
CA HIS A 259 5.88 -13.45 16.63
C HIS A 259 6.45 -12.50 15.58
N ARG A 260 7.19 -13.03 14.58
CA ARG A 260 7.71 -12.24 13.46
C ARG A 260 6.61 -11.55 12.68
N TYR A 261 5.53 -12.27 12.37
CA TYR A 261 4.36 -11.72 11.70
C TYR A 261 3.75 -10.54 12.45
N TYR A 262 3.45 -10.69 13.76
CA TYR A 262 2.86 -9.62 14.55
C TYR A 262 3.79 -8.43 14.74
N PHE A 263 5.09 -8.67 14.75
CA PHE A 263 6.12 -7.63 14.80
C PHE A 263 6.18 -6.85 13.49
N CYS A 264 6.21 -7.50 12.32
CA CYS A 264 6.11 -6.81 11.03
C CYS A 264 4.81 -6.00 10.90
N CYS A 265 3.67 -6.55 11.36
CA CYS A 265 2.40 -5.83 11.43
C CYS A 265 2.46 -4.58 12.32
N LEU A 266 3.25 -4.62 13.40
CA LEU A 266 3.45 -3.46 14.27
C LEU A 266 4.31 -2.40 13.58
N ILE A 267 5.39 -2.81 12.93
CA ILE A 267 6.30 -1.90 12.21
C ILE A 267 5.55 -1.17 11.10
N ILE A 268 4.75 -1.87 10.28
CA ILE A 268 3.99 -1.22 9.20
C ILE A 268 2.97 -0.22 9.76
N THR A 269 2.31 -0.54 10.89
CA THR A 269 1.38 0.39 11.55
C THR A 269 2.12 1.65 12.03
N ALA A 270 3.30 1.48 12.63
CA ALA A 270 4.14 2.60 13.06
C ALA A 270 4.63 3.44 11.88
N ALA A 271 5.00 2.81 10.76
CA ALA A 271 5.43 3.48 9.54
C ALA A 271 4.35 4.38 8.95
N VAL A 272 3.10 3.91 8.91
CA VAL A 272 1.94 4.69 8.43
C VAL A 272 1.68 5.94 9.27
N LEU A 273 2.03 5.90 10.56
CA LEU A 273 1.84 6.99 11.52
C LEU A 273 3.13 7.79 11.78
N SER A 274 4.24 7.44 11.14
CA SER A 274 5.58 8.00 11.41
C SER A 274 5.66 9.51 11.23
N ASP A 275 4.85 10.06 10.34
CA ASP A 275 4.69 11.49 10.08
C ASP A 275 4.32 12.29 11.36
N PHE A 276 3.54 11.69 12.27
CA PHE A 276 3.14 12.30 13.55
C PHE A 276 4.19 12.17 14.66
N ALA A 277 5.25 11.38 14.45
CA ALA A 277 6.35 11.24 15.39
C ALA A 277 7.47 12.27 15.16
N LYS A 278 7.36 13.08 14.10
CA LYS A 278 8.32 14.13 13.76
C LYS A 278 8.10 15.38 14.62
N ASP A 279 8.92 16.41 14.39
CA ASP A 279 8.85 17.68 15.10
C ASP A 279 7.45 18.35 15.01
N TRP A 280 7.19 19.26 15.94
CA TRP A 280 5.89 19.92 16.07
C TRP A 280 5.47 20.66 14.79
N LEU A 281 6.40 21.31 14.08
CA LEU A 281 6.07 22.06 12.88
C LEU A 281 5.64 21.13 11.75
N ASN A 282 6.32 20.00 11.56
CA ASN A 282 5.89 18.99 10.61
C ASN A 282 4.54 18.40 10.98
N THR A 283 4.35 18.01 12.24
CA THR A 283 3.09 17.44 12.74
C THR A 283 1.92 18.41 12.52
N LYS A 284 2.09 19.71 12.80
CA LYS A 284 1.08 20.73 12.53
C LYS A 284 0.72 20.83 11.04
N ARG A 285 1.71 20.76 10.14
CA ARG A 285 1.49 20.75 8.68
C ARG A 285 0.74 19.51 8.24
N ILE A 286 1.11 18.34 8.75
CA ILE A 286 0.42 17.07 8.46
C ILE A 286 -1.03 17.11 8.93
N SER A 287 -1.29 17.58 10.15
CA SER A 287 -2.65 17.75 10.65
C SER A 287 -3.49 18.66 9.74
N TRP A 288 -2.89 19.71 9.17
CA TRP A 288 -3.55 20.57 8.19
C TRP A 288 -3.84 19.86 6.86
N PHE A 289 -2.92 19.04 6.34
CA PHE A 289 -3.19 18.23 5.15
C PHE A 289 -4.31 17.22 5.40
N CYS A 290 -4.31 16.55 6.55
CA CYS A 290 -5.35 15.61 6.97
C CYS A 290 -6.73 16.28 7.05
N SER A 291 -6.82 17.48 7.62
CA SER A 291 -8.08 18.21 7.71
C SER A 291 -8.60 18.61 6.33
N ARG A 292 -7.71 19.07 5.43
CA ARG A 292 -8.06 19.41 4.05
C ARG A 292 -8.57 18.20 3.26
N SER A 293 -7.93 17.05 3.41
CA SER A 293 -8.39 15.79 2.81
C SER A 293 -9.78 15.39 3.32
N SER A 294 -10.03 15.54 4.62
CA SER A 294 -11.32 15.22 5.24
C SER A 294 -12.42 16.18 4.78
N SER A 295 -12.13 17.48 4.69
CA SER A 295 -13.05 18.50 4.18
C SER A 295 -13.37 18.31 2.70
N CYS A 296 -12.40 17.94 1.84
CA CYS A 296 -12.67 17.58 0.46
C CYS A 296 -13.61 16.38 0.37
N THR A 297 -13.44 15.38 1.24
CA THR A 297 -14.35 14.22 1.33
C THR A 297 -15.76 14.65 1.76
N ALA A 298 -15.88 15.64 2.65
CA ALA A 298 -17.16 16.19 3.11
C ALA A 298 -17.87 17.07 2.05
N ILE A 299 -17.14 17.88 1.30
CA ILE A 299 -17.67 18.73 0.22
C ILE A 299 -18.16 17.89 -0.96
N TRP A 300 -17.49 16.78 -1.25
CA TRP A 300 -17.99 15.81 -2.24
C TRP A 300 -19.25 15.09 -1.75
N ARG A 301 -19.34 14.74 -0.46
CA ARG A 301 -20.56 14.19 0.15
C ARG A 301 -21.74 15.15 0.04
N SER A 302 -21.57 16.45 0.31
CA SER A 302 -22.65 17.43 0.20
C SER A 302 -23.10 17.66 -1.25
N ARG A 303 -22.18 17.71 -2.22
CA ARG A 303 -22.53 17.80 -3.65
C ARG A 303 -23.24 16.56 -4.20
N SER A 304 -22.93 15.36 -3.69
CA SER A 304 -23.60 14.13 -4.10
C SER A 304 -25.02 13.93 -3.53
N ILE A 305 -25.38 14.68 -2.49
CA ILE A 305 -26.72 14.65 -1.89
C ILE A 305 -27.63 15.75 -2.49
N GLY A 306 -27.06 16.76 -3.15
CA GLY A 306 -27.80 17.91 -3.70
C GLY A 306 -28.38 17.77 -5.11
N ASN A 307 -28.34 16.58 -5.72
CA ASN A 307 -29.02 16.29 -7.01
C ASN A 307 -30.04 15.14 -6.86
N ARG A 308 -31.00 15.33 -5.96
CA ARG A 308 -32.30 14.66 -6.00
C ARG A 308 -33.40 15.69 -5.77
#